data_AF-A0A817NMA2-F1
#
_entry.id   AF-A0A817NMA2-F1
#
_cell.length_a   1.000
_cell.length_b   1.000
_cell.length_c   1.000
_cell.angle_alpha   90.00
_cell.angle_beta   90.00
_cell.angle_gamma   90.00
#
_symmetry.space_group_name_H-M   'P 1'
#
loop_
_entity.id
_entity.type
_entity.pdbx_description
1 polymer ?
#
loop_
_entity_poly.entity_id
_entity_poly.type
_entity_poly.pdbx_seq_one_letter_code
_entity_poly.pdbx_strand_id
1 'polypeptide(L)'
;MQVWCDMETDGGGWTVFQKRGDFIPQEDFYRTWLEYKRGFGDLHRQFWLGNDRLSMLTNQDLYQLRVDMEDFDGEQRFAPYYSFRVSNEQDK
;
A
#
# COMPACT_ATOMS: atom_id res chain seq x y z
N MET A 1 5.27 -2.00 -14.58
CA MET A 1 4.73 -2.38 -13.25
C MET A 1 3.25 -2.05 -13.25
N GLN A 2 2.40 -2.93 -12.72
CA GLN A 2 0.97 -2.64 -12.53
C GLN A 2 0.74 -2.16 -11.10
N VAL A 3 -0.12 -1.17 -10.93
CA VAL A 3 -0.52 -0.59 -9.65
C VAL A 3 -2.01 -0.30 -9.66
N TRP A 4 -2.62 -0.20 -8.48
CA TRP A 4 -3.96 0.32 -8.34
C TRP A 4 -3.89 1.83 -8.08
N CYS A 5 -4.60 2.61 -8.89
CA CYS A 5 -4.69 4.05 -8.74
C CYS A 5 -6.06 4.42 -8.17
N ASP A 6 -6.06 5.13 -7.05
CA ASP A 6 -7.24 5.82 -6.56
C ASP A 6 -7.24 7.25 -7.13
N MET A 7 -8.24 7.52 -7.96
CA MET A 7 -8.43 8.77 -8.68
C MET A 7 -9.61 9.59 -8.14
N GLU A 8 -10.20 9.18 -7.02
CA GLU A 8 -11.39 9.80 -6.45
C GLU A 8 -11.08 10.49 -5.11
N THR A 9 -10.32 9.82 -4.23
CA THR A 9 -10.01 10.34 -2.88
C THR A 9 -9.17 11.61 -2.95
N ASP A 10 -9.64 12.69 -2.34
CA ASP A 10 -8.90 13.97 -2.21
C ASP A 10 -8.35 14.51 -3.55
N GLY A 11 -9.14 14.39 -4.62
CA GLY A 11 -8.73 14.82 -5.97
C GLY A 11 -7.90 13.80 -6.74
N GLY A 12 -7.65 12.62 -6.16
CA GLY A 12 -7.02 11.48 -6.82
C GLY A 12 -5.50 11.56 -6.92
N GLY A 13 -4.92 10.71 -7.78
CA GLY A 13 -3.48 10.62 -7.97
C GLY A 13 -2.76 9.72 -6.96
N TRP A 14 -3.52 8.92 -6.20
CA TRP A 14 -2.98 8.04 -5.18
C TRP A 14 -2.59 6.69 -5.78
N THR A 15 -1.35 6.27 -5.55
CA THR A 15 -0.94 4.89 -5.83
C THR A 15 -1.16 4.06 -4.57
N VAL A 16 -2.09 3.11 -4.62
CA VAL A 16 -2.36 2.20 -3.50
C VAL A 16 -1.31 1.10 -3.50
N PHE A 17 -0.63 0.93 -2.37
CA PHE A 17 0.41 -0.10 -2.22
C PHE A 17 0.04 -1.23 -1.24
N GLN A 18 -1.01 -1.04 -0.45
CA GLN A 18 -1.59 -2.05 0.42
C GLN A 18 -3.10 -1.85 0.45
N LYS A 19 -3.85 -2.96 0.36
CA LYS A 19 -5.30 -2.95 0.58
C LYS A 19 -5.72 -4.18 1.38
N ARG A 20 -6.59 -3.98 2.38
CA ARG A 20 -7.28 -5.02 3.18
C ARG A 20 -8.78 -4.78 3.15
N GLY A 21 -9.56 -5.83 3.37
CA GLY A 21 -11.01 -5.74 3.51
C GLY A 21 -11.69 -7.08 3.28
N ASP A 22 -13.02 -7.06 3.26
CA ASP A 22 -13.86 -8.24 3.11
C ASP A 22 -13.98 -8.70 1.64
N PHE A 23 -12.84 -9.00 1.03
CA PHE A 23 -12.76 -9.54 -0.32
C PHE A 23 -12.73 -11.08 -0.30
N ILE A 24 -13.34 -11.71 -1.32
CA ILE A 24 -13.34 -13.17 -1.49
C ILE A 24 -12.59 -13.53 -2.79
N PRO A 25 -11.57 -14.41 -2.73
CA PRO A 25 -11.01 -15.02 -1.52
C PRO A 25 -10.21 -14.01 -0.69
N GLN A 26 -10.02 -14.35 0.59
CA GLN A 26 -9.15 -13.61 1.50
C GLN A 26 -7.68 -13.86 1.15
N GLU A 27 -6.84 -12.84 1.29
CA GLU A 27 -5.39 -12.96 1.07
C GLU A 27 -4.66 -13.19 2.41
N ASP A 28 -3.66 -14.06 2.41
CA ASP A 28 -2.82 -14.31 3.58
C ASP A 28 -1.69 -13.28 3.66
N PHE A 29 -1.59 -12.57 4.79
CA PHE A 29 -0.53 -11.59 5.06
C PHE A 29 0.56 -12.14 5.98
N TYR A 30 0.44 -13.37 6.49
CA TYR A 30 1.49 -14.06 7.22
C TYR A 30 2.50 -14.68 6.24
N ARG A 31 3.28 -13.80 5.61
CA ARG A 31 4.18 -14.14 4.50
C ARG A 31 5.64 -13.99 4.88
N THR A 32 6.48 -14.67 4.10
CA THR A 32 7.94 -14.57 4.23
C THR A 32 8.45 -13.20 3.81
N TRP A 33 9.69 -12.92 4.19
CA TRP A 33 10.40 -11.73 3.74
C TRP A 33 10.43 -11.57 2.21
N LEU A 34 10.72 -12.66 1.51
CA LEU A 34 10.86 -12.66 0.05
C LEU A 34 9.53 -12.31 -0.64
N GLU A 35 8.42 -12.75 -0.07
CA GLU A 35 7.08 -12.40 -0.55
C GLU A 35 6.77 -10.92 -0.30
N TYR A 36 7.07 -10.38 0.89
CA TYR A 36 6.93 -8.94 1.16
C TYR A 36 7.84 -8.07 0.28
N LYS A 37 9.04 -8.56 -0.05
CA LYS A 37 9.96 -7.90 -0.97
C LYS A 37 9.38 -7.77 -2.37
N ARG A 38 8.83 -8.87 -2.90
CA ARG A 38 8.29 -8.96 -4.28
C ARG A 38 6.86 -8.45 -4.42
N GLY A 39 6.09 -8.48 -3.35
CA GLY A 39 4.64 -8.25 -3.35
C GLY A 39 3.84 -9.54 -3.56
N PHE A 40 2.58 -9.52 -3.14
CA PHE A 40 1.63 -10.62 -3.22
C PHE A 40 0.18 -10.10 -3.24
N GLY A 41 -0.75 -10.99 -3.56
CA GLY A 41 -2.18 -10.69 -3.65
C GLY A 41 -2.63 -10.13 -5.01
N ASP A 42 -3.84 -9.60 -5.03
CA ASP A 42 -4.54 -9.11 -6.22
C ASP A 42 -4.82 -7.61 -6.07
N LEU A 43 -4.34 -6.81 -7.04
CA LEU A 43 -4.48 -5.35 -7.05
C LEU A 43 -5.95 -4.88 -7.00
N HIS A 44 -6.88 -5.73 -7.44
CA HIS A 44 -8.32 -5.44 -7.41
C HIS A 44 -8.99 -5.82 -6.08
N ARG A 45 -8.26 -6.51 -5.19
CA ARG A 45 -8.76 -7.04 -3.91
C ARG A 45 -7.81 -6.67 -2.77
N GLN A 46 -7.17 -7.66 -2.18
CA GLN A 46 -6.19 -7.52 -1.12
C GLN A 46 -4.81 -7.80 -1.65
N PHE A 47 -3.86 -6.92 -1.34
CA PHE A 47 -2.50 -7.07 -1.82
C PHE A 47 -1.49 -6.29 -0.99
N TRP A 48 -0.23 -6.65 -1.19
CA TRP A 48 0.94 -5.85 -0.85
C TRP A 48 1.76 -5.64 -2.11
N LEU A 49 2.04 -4.39 -2.47
CA LEU A 49 2.69 -4.04 -3.75
C LEU A 49 4.10 -4.63 -3.86
N GLY A 50 4.83 -4.68 -2.72
CA GLY A 50 6.20 -5.15 -2.63
C GLY A 50 7.17 -4.06 -2.17
N ASN A 51 8.07 -4.40 -1.24
CA ASN A 51 9.02 -3.45 -0.65
C ASN A 51 10.01 -2.88 -1.69
N ASP A 52 10.44 -3.68 -2.67
CA ASP A 52 11.36 -3.21 -3.71
C ASP A 52 10.72 -2.09 -4.54
N ARG A 53 9.44 -2.27 -4.86
CA ARG A 53 8.66 -1.29 -5.63
C ARG A 53 8.37 -0.05 -4.79
N LEU A 54 8.02 -0.23 -3.51
CA LEU A 54 7.81 0.89 -2.59
C LEU A 54 9.08 1.72 -2.38
N SER A 55 10.22 1.07 -2.21
CA SER A 55 11.50 1.76 -2.10
C SER A 55 11.82 2.53 -3.38
N MET A 56 11.69 1.90 -4.55
CA MET A 56 11.89 2.59 -5.83
C MET A 56 10.96 3.79 -6.01
N LEU A 57 9.67 3.64 -5.71
CA LEU A 57 8.65 4.68 -5.88
C LEU A 57 8.84 5.85 -4.92
N THR A 58 9.11 5.58 -3.65
CA THR A 58 9.16 6.64 -2.62
C THR A 58 10.48 7.40 -2.60
N ASN A 59 11.53 6.88 -3.24
CA ASN A 59 12.82 7.56 -3.37
C ASN A 59 12.97 8.39 -4.66
N GLN A 60 12.02 8.32 -5.60
CA GLN A 60 12.09 9.12 -6.84
C GLN A 60 11.78 10.61 -6.60
N ASP A 61 11.02 10.94 -5.55
CA ASP A 61 10.66 12.31 -5.17
C ASP A 61 10.23 12.38 -3.69
N LEU A 62 9.59 13.45 -3.27
CA LEU A 62 8.91 13.59 -1.99
C LEU A 62 7.46 13.10 -2.12
N TYR A 63 7.13 12.06 -1.37
CA TYR A 63 5.79 11.48 -1.33
C TYR A 63 5.15 11.67 0.04
N GLN A 64 3.84 11.92 0.03
CA GLN A 64 3.00 11.81 1.21
C GLN A 64 2.38 10.42 1.28
N LEU A 65 2.22 9.90 2.50
CA LEU A 65 1.48 8.68 2.80
C LEU A 65 0.14 9.07 3.39
N ARG A 66 -0.92 8.42 2.93
CA ARG A 66 -2.25 8.45 3.52
C ARG A 66 -2.64 7.03 3.89
N VAL A 67 -3.15 6.85 5.11
CA VAL A 67 -3.69 5.58 5.58
C VAL A 67 -5.17 5.77 5.88
N ASP A 68 -6.02 5.21 5.03
CA ASP A 68 -7.47 5.16 5.22
C ASP A 68 -7.86 3.88 5.97
N MET A 69 -8.73 4.01 6.97
CA MET A 69 -9.21 2.92 7.82
C MET A 69 -10.71 3.05 8.02
N GLU A 70 -11.39 1.90 8.08
CA GLU A 70 -12.81 1.77 8.42
C GLU A 70 -12.91 0.81 9.63
N ASP A 71 -13.74 1.14 10.61
CA ASP A 71 -14.02 0.26 11.74
C ASP A 71 -15.24 -0.66 11.48
N PHE A 72 -15.55 -1.54 12.44
CA PHE A 72 -16.63 -2.51 12.30
C PHE A 72 -18.04 -1.89 12.30
N ASP A 73 -18.18 -0.65 12.76
CA ASP A 73 -19.42 0.11 12.73
C ASP A 73 -19.54 0.96 11.45
N GLY A 74 -18.53 0.91 10.57
CA GLY A 74 -18.47 1.61 9.29
C GLY A 74 -17.92 3.04 9.40
N GLU A 75 -17.36 3.44 10.53
CA GLU A 75 -16.75 4.76 10.67
C GLU A 75 -15.40 4.80 9.96
N GLN A 76 -15.27 5.74 9.02
CA GLN A 76 -14.04 5.94 8.25
C GLN A 76 -13.20 7.08 8.81
N ARG A 77 -11.88 6.87 8.88
CA ARG A 77 -10.88 7.87 9.29
C ARG A 77 -9.62 7.72 8.45
N PHE A 78 -8.81 8.78 8.37
CA PHE A 78 -7.52 8.72 7.69
C PHE A 78 -6.41 9.42 8.47
N ALA A 79 -5.17 8.99 8.25
CA ALA A 79 -3.96 9.59 8.82
C ALA A 79 -2.99 10.02 7.71
N PRO A 80 -2.68 11.33 7.58
CA PRO A 80 -1.69 11.82 6.63
C PRO A 80 -0.28 11.90 7.23
N TYR A 81 0.73 11.58 6.41
CA TYR A 81 2.16 11.74 6.71
C TYR A 81 2.84 12.41 5.52
N TYR A 82 3.32 13.64 5.70
CA TYR A 82 3.77 14.49 4.60
C TYR A 82 5.14 14.13 3.99
N SER A 83 5.91 13.27 4.64
CA SER A 83 7.22 12.82 4.16
C SER A 83 7.37 11.33 4.44
N PHE A 84 7.13 10.50 3.43
CA PHE A 84 7.22 9.06 3.50
C PHE A 84 8.26 8.52 2.53
N ARG A 85 9.18 7.70 3.05
CA ARG A 85 10.19 6.99 2.28
C ARG A 85 10.43 5.60 2.83
N VAL A 86 10.72 4.67 1.94
CA VAL A 86 11.17 3.32 2.29
C VAL A 86 12.62 3.16 1.82
N SER A 87 13.53 3.02 2.78
CA SER A 87 14.95 2.76 2.48
C SER A 87 15.14 1.44 1.73
N ASN A 88 16.33 1.26 1.17
CA ASN A 88 16.64 0.02 0.47
C ASN A 88 16.73 -1.17 1.46
N GLU A 89 16.88 -2.38 0.93
CA GLU A 89 16.98 -3.59 1.76
C GLU A 89 18.29 -3.68 2.57
N GLN A 90 19.37 -3.03 2.13
CA GLN A 90 20.68 -3.08 2.77
C GLN A 90 20.73 -2.22 4.05
N ASP A 91 19.81 -1.26 4.17
CA ASP A 91 19.65 -0.38 5.33
C ASP A 91 18.80 -1.00 6.46
N LYS A 92 18.58 -2.32 6.43
CA LYS A 92 17.72 -3.05 7.38
C LYS A 92 18.49 -3.84 8.44
#